data_AF-A0A2R5EUI6-F1
#
_entry.id   AF-A0A2R5EUI6-F1
#
_cell.length_a   1.000
_cell.length_b   1.000
_cell.length_c   1.000
_cell.angle_alpha   90.00
_cell.angle_beta   90.00
_cell.angle_gamma   90.00
#
_symmetry.space_group_name_H-M   'P 1'
#
loop_
_entity.id
_entity.type
_entity.pdbx_description
1 polymer ?
#
loop_
_entity_poly.entity_id
_entity_poly.type
_entity_poly.pdbx_seq_one_letter_code
_entity_poly.pdbx_strand_id
1 'polypeptide(L)'
;MVSHDYFRRWACQKMVEASHSNIWDGHWACAVLALIHLLEEKLVPSELERLIYQNLDKTVEEHVNSEKYRNDKAYNDCRSGLIELLIQNSGTANSLGHDVIYTYYMLDLLTRSDVPATAELYQAMKKLLEGFEESGPGFVTINDENVVIHPDGLETKVERFKLTPAIVLDLFHGFSRMPQMEKSDMQLGHILTHGHAIVQLKQAFNGDGLDVLDEALFTRIDILNFANQLEAVSSSIAVSEKRWSPLEASYWEQALSDNLHGHYYKYAFSYLKLNRMAERNFVDIQKFNRILLTE
;
A
#
# COMPACT_ATOMS: atom_id res chain seq x y z
N MET A 1 -19.86 -18.14 8.74
CA MET A 1 -18.67 -17.48 8.18
C MET A 1 -19.04 -16.89 6.85
N VAL A 2 -18.83 -15.59 6.69
CA VAL A 2 -18.92 -14.92 5.40
C VAL A 2 -17.77 -15.45 4.52
N SER A 3 -18.06 -15.82 3.28
CA SER A 3 -17.02 -16.33 2.35
C SER A 3 -16.04 -15.23 1.99
N HIS A 4 -14.74 -15.53 1.83
CA HIS A 4 -13.77 -14.58 1.26
C HIS A 4 -14.22 -14.01 -0.10
N ASP A 5 -15.04 -14.75 -0.85
CA ASP A 5 -15.65 -14.28 -2.09
C ASP A 5 -16.52 -13.03 -1.89
N TYR A 6 -17.24 -12.92 -0.77
CA TYR A 6 -18.01 -11.73 -0.44
C TYR A 6 -17.10 -10.50 -0.31
N PHE A 7 -16.01 -10.61 0.45
CA PHE A 7 -15.07 -9.51 0.67
C PHE A 7 -14.34 -9.10 -0.61
N ARG A 8 -14.00 -10.06 -1.49
CA ARG A 8 -13.42 -9.77 -2.81
C ARG A 8 -14.37 -8.96 -3.68
N ARG A 9 -15.63 -9.39 -3.78
CA ARG A 9 -16.67 -8.64 -4.50
C ARG A 9 -16.89 -7.26 -3.90
N TRP A 10 -16.90 -7.18 -2.58
CA TRP A 10 -16.99 -5.90 -1.88
C TRP A 10 -15.83 -4.97 -2.27
N ALA A 11 -14.59 -5.48 -2.33
CA ALA A 11 -13.42 -4.70 -2.70
C ALA A 11 -13.49 -4.21 -4.16
N CYS A 12 -13.91 -5.05 -5.10
CA CYS A 12 -14.13 -4.65 -6.49
C CYS A 12 -15.17 -3.53 -6.60
N GLN A 13 -16.30 -3.67 -5.90
CA GLN A 13 -17.33 -2.62 -5.88
C GLN A 13 -16.82 -1.34 -5.23
N LYS A 14 -16.03 -1.44 -4.16
CA LYS A 14 -15.47 -0.28 -3.47
C LYS A 14 -14.52 0.50 -4.40
N MET A 15 -13.73 -0.18 -5.24
CA MET A 15 -12.93 0.47 -6.29
C MET A 15 -13.80 1.19 -7.33
N VAL A 16 -14.91 0.57 -7.75
CA VAL A 16 -15.88 1.22 -8.65
C VAL A 16 -16.44 2.50 -8.02
N GLU A 17 -16.90 2.45 -6.77
CA GLU A 17 -17.46 3.60 -6.06
C GLU A 17 -16.42 4.71 -5.82
N ALA A 18 -15.20 4.32 -5.42
CA ALA A 18 -14.09 5.25 -5.21
C ALA A 18 -13.78 6.06 -6.47
N SER A 19 -13.83 5.44 -7.65
CA SER A 19 -13.59 6.15 -8.91
C SER A 19 -14.61 7.25 -9.22
N HIS A 20 -15.80 7.22 -8.61
CA HIS A 20 -16.86 8.21 -8.84
C HIS A 20 -16.95 9.29 -7.77
N SER A 21 -16.42 9.03 -6.58
CA SER A 21 -16.64 9.87 -5.39
C SER A 21 -15.33 10.39 -4.84
N ASN A 22 -14.54 9.50 -4.24
CA ASN A 22 -13.26 9.81 -3.62
C ASN A 22 -12.26 8.69 -3.96
N ILE A 23 -11.22 9.02 -4.74
CA ILE A 23 -10.21 8.03 -5.17
C ILE A 23 -9.47 7.38 -4.00
N TRP A 24 -9.40 8.09 -2.87
CA TRP A 24 -8.78 7.61 -1.63
C TRP A 24 -9.58 6.50 -0.95
N ASP A 25 -10.87 6.34 -1.27
CA ASP A 25 -11.68 5.26 -0.71
C ASP A 25 -11.25 3.87 -1.23
N GLY A 26 -10.47 3.83 -2.31
CA GLY A 26 -9.78 2.61 -2.76
C GLY A 26 -8.77 2.05 -1.74
N HIS A 27 -8.35 2.86 -0.75
CA HIS A 27 -7.54 2.38 0.38
C HIS A 27 -8.26 1.27 1.14
N TRP A 28 -9.59 1.37 1.30
CA TRP A 28 -10.39 0.39 2.02
C TRP A 28 -10.49 -0.93 1.27
N ALA A 29 -10.63 -0.88 -0.06
CA ALA A 29 -10.55 -2.07 -0.90
C ALA A 29 -9.22 -2.80 -0.71
N CYS A 30 -8.09 -2.07 -0.81
CA CYS A 30 -6.76 -2.64 -0.59
C CYS A 30 -6.58 -3.19 0.83
N ALA A 31 -7.14 -2.52 1.83
CA ALA A 31 -7.05 -2.92 3.23
C ALA A 31 -7.81 -4.22 3.51
N VAL A 32 -9.03 -4.37 2.96
CA VAL A 32 -9.79 -5.63 3.01
C VAL A 32 -9.02 -6.77 2.36
N LEU A 33 -8.41 -6.53 1.19
CA LEU A 33 -7.62 -7.56 0.51
C LEU A 33 -6.35 -7.93 1.26
N ALA A 34 -5.67 -6.97 1.89
CA ALA A 34 -4.54 -7.24 2.78
C ALA A 34 -4.92 -8.21 3.91
N LEU A 35 -6.08 -8.00 4.56
CA LEU A 35 -6.57 -8.92 5.61
C LEU A 35 -6.88 -10.31 5.06
N ILE A 36 -7.53 -10.41 3.90
CA ILE A 36 -7.77 -11.71 3.25
C ILE A 36 -6.45 -12.45 3.00
N HIS A 37 -5.44 -11.75 2.45
CA HIS A 37 -4.16 -12.38 2.17
C HIS A 37 -3.41 -12.82 3.43
N LEU A 38 -3.48 -12.05 4.52
CA LEU A 38 -2.91 -12.45 5.82
C LEU A 38 -3.46 -13.80 6.29
N LEU A 39 -4.76 -14.02 6.11
CA LEU A 39 -5.47 -15.26 6.46
C LEU A 39 -5.13 -16.40 5.49
N GLU A 40 -5.30 -16.18 4.19
CA GLU A 40 -5.14 -17.23 3.18
C GLU A 40 -3.71 -17.74 3.06
N GLU A 41 -2.74 -16.85 3.26
CA GLU A 41 -1.34 -17.19 3.22
C GLU A 41 -0.80 -17.61 4.60
N LYS A 42 -1.62 -17.61 5.65
CA LYS A 42 -1.22 -17.97 7.02
C LYS A 42 0.01 -17.17 7.46
N LEU A 43 -0.03 -15.85 7.23
CA LEU A 43 1.07 -14.94 7.56
C LEU A 43 1.11 -14.56 9.05
N VAL A 44 0.04 -14.86 9.77
CA VAL A 44 -0.11 -14.63 11.21
C VAL A 44 -0.38 -15.94 11.96
N PRO A 45 -0.16 -15.97 13.28
CA PRO A 45 -0.59 -17.08 14.12
C PRO A 45 -2.11 -17.32 14.06
N SER A 46 -2.53 -18.59 14.12
CA SER A 46 -3.94 -18.99 13.99
C SER A 46 -4.86 -18.39 15.04
N GLU A 47 -4.33 -18.11 16.23
CA GLU A 47 -5.06 -17.46 17.33
C GLU A 47 -5.50 -16.03 17.01
N LEU A 48 -4.88 -15.38 16.01
CA LEU A 48 -5.23 -14.02 15.58
C LEU A 48 -6.32 -14.01 14.49
N GLU A 49 -6.63 -15.14 13.86
CA GLU A 49 -7.57 -15.19 12.72
C GLU A 49 -8.94 -14.61 13.08
N ARG A 50 -9.47 -14.93 14.27
CA ARG A 50 -10.75 -14.39 14.75
C ARG A 50 -10.73 -12.86 14.83
N LEU A 51 -9.63 -12.29 15.30
CA LEU A 51 -9.47 -10.86 15.49
C LEU A 51 -9.29 -10.15 14.13
N ILE A 52 -8.60 -10.78 13.18
CA ILE A 52 -8.51 -10.30 11.79
C ILE A 52 -9.88 -10.33 11.10
N TYR A 53 -10.69 -11.37 11.30
CA TYR A 53 -12.08 -11.39 10.80
C TYR A 53 -12.92 -10.26 11.40
N GLN A 54 -12.74 -9.92 12.68
CA GLN A 54 -13.42 -8.76 13.28
C GLN A 54 -13.01 -7.44 12.62
N ASN A 55 -11.72 -7.28 12.25
CA ASN A 55 -11.24 -6.11 11.51
C ASN A 55 -11.83 -6.06 10.08
N LEU A 56 -11.98 -7.21 9.41
CA LEU A 56 -12.66 -7.32 8.11
C LEU A 56 -14.12 -6.88 8.22
N ASP A 57 -14.87 -7.43 9.17
CA ASP A 57 -16.29 -7.13 9.37
C ASP A 57 -16.48 -5.63 9.69
N LYS A 58 -15.70 -5.08 10.64
CA LYS A 58 -15.71 -3.65 10.99
C LYS A 58 -15.46 -2.77 9.77
N THR A 59 -14.47 -3.09 8.94
CA THR A 59 -14.12 -2.28 7.76
C THR A 59 -15.28 -2.23 6.76
N VAL A 60 -15.93 -3.36 6.52
CA VAL A 60 -17.07 -3.45 5.61
C VAL A 60 -18.32 -2.75 6.17
N GLU A 61 -18.52 -2.81 7.48
CA GLU A 61 -19.63 -2.15 8.18
C GLU A 61 -19.47 -0.62 8.23
N GLU A 62 -18.24 -0.11 8.43
CA GLU A 62 -17.96 1.32 8.48
C GLU A 62 -17.95 1.97 7.09
N HIS A 63 -17.55 1.21 6.06
CA HIS A 63 -17.39 1.70 4.68
C HIS A 63 -18.34 1.00 3.71
N VAL A 64 -19.62 0.89 4.06
CA VAL A 64 -20.63 0.17 3.27
C VAL A 64 -20.63 0.61 1.80
N ASN A 65 -20.75 -0.36 0.88
CA ASN A 65 -20.96 -0.07 -0.54
C ASN A 65 -22.40 0.35 -0.79
N SER A 66 -22.61 1.32 -1.68
CA SER A 66 -23.96 1.72 -2.10
C SER A 66 -24.59 0.68 -3.01
N GLU A 67 -23.79 -0.05 -3.79
CA GLU A 67 -24.24 -1.13 -4.66
C GLU A 67 -23.54 -2.46 -4.37
N LYS A 68 -23.91 -3.51 -5.12
CA LYS A 68 -23.21 -4.79 -5.14
C LYS A 68 -22.43 -4.91 -6.43
N TYR A 69 -21.25 -5.52 -6.35
CA TYR A 69 -20.46 -5.80 -7.54
C TYR A 69 -21.23 -6.66 -8.54
N ARG A 70 -21.25 -6.22 -9.78
CA ARG A 70 -21.95 -6.90 -10.87
C ARG A 70 -21.09 -8.06 -11.38
N ASN A 71 -21.75 -9.18 -11.67
CA ASN A 71 -21.14 -10.36 -12.29
C ASN A 71 -21.54 -10.45 -13.75
N ASP A 72 -21.29 -9.38 -14.49
CA ASP A 72 -21.51 -9.34 -15.92
C ASP A 72 -20.35 -10.02 -16.67
N LYS A 73 -20.32 -9.82 -17.99
CA LYS A 73 -19.38 -10.50 -18.88
C LYS A 73 -17.94 -10.09 -18.57
N ALA A 74 -17.08 -11.07 -18.35
CA ALA A 74 -15.65 -10.85 -18.17
C ALA A 74 -15.05 -10.04 -19.34
N TYR A 75 -14.28 -9.03 -18.98
CA TYR A 75 -13.49 -8.19 -19.86
C TYR A 75 -12.05 -8.72 -19.90
N ASN A 76 -11.71 -9.37 -21.02
CA ASN A 76 -10.47 -10.13 -21.16
C ASN A 76 -9.21 -9.25 -21.08
N ASP A 77 -9.31 -7.97 -21.46
CA ASP A 77 -8.15 -7.08 -21.55
C ASP A 77 -7.87 -6.30 -20.27
N CYS A 78 -8.62 -6.54 -19.18
CA CYS A 78 -8.44 -5.81 -17.91
C CYS A 78 -7.00 -5.91 -17.40
N ARG A 79 -6.44 -7.12 -17.38
CA ARG A 79 -5.07 -7.36 -16.91
C ARG A 79 -4.03 -6.62 -17.74
N SER A 80 -4.03 -6.83 -19.05
CA SER A 80 -3.04 -6.22 -19.96
C SER A 80 -3.18 -4.70 -19.97
N GLY A 81 -4.41 -4.18 -19.97
CA GLY A 81 -4.67 -2.74 -19.98
C GLY A 81 -4.19 -2.04 -18.71
N LEU A 82 -4.39 -2.63 -17.52
CA LEU A 82 -3.91 -2.03 -16.27
C LEU A 82 -2.38 -2.05 -16.17
N ILE A 83 -1.73 -3.12 -16.62
CA ILE A 83 -0.26 -3.19 -16.68
C ILE A 83 0.30 -2.16 -17.66
N GLU A 84 -0.29 -2.05 -18.85
CA GLU A 84 0.12 -1.05 -19.84
C GLU A 84 -0.02 0.37 -19.30
N LEU A 85 -1.13 0.68 -18.62
CA LEU A 85 -1.35 1.98 -17.99
C LEU A 85 -0.31 2.30 -16.91
N LEU A 86 0.05 1.32 -16.06
CA LEU A 86 1.12 1.51 -15.08
C LEU A 86 2.47 1.82 -15.74
N ILE A 87 2.81 1.08 -16.80
CA ILE A 87 4.07 1.30 -17.54
C ILE A 87 4.09 2.69 -18.17
N GLN A 88 2.98 3.12 -18.77
CA GLN A 88 2.85 4.46 -19.35
C GLN A 88 2.98 5.57 -18.29
N ASN A 89 2.41 5.36 -17.10
CA ASN A 89 2.41 6.35 -16.02
C ASN A 89 3.74 6.40 -15.23
N SER A 90 4.54 5.34 -15.29
CA SER A 90 5.80 5.20 -14.52
C SER A 90 6.82 6.32 -14.75
N GLY A 91 6.78 6.99 -15.91
CA GLY A 91 7.65 8.11 -16.26
C GLY A 91 7.14 9.49 -15.82
N THR A 92 5.96 9.58 -15.20
CA THR A 92 5.40 10.84 -14.73
C THR A 92 5.84 11.10 -13.29
N ALA A 93 6.12 12.37 -12.98
CA ALA A 93 6.52 12.84 -11.64
C ALA A 93 5.46 12.64 -10.54
N ASN A 94 4.35 11.94 -10.86
CA ASN A 94 3.10 11.95 -10.11
C ASN A 94 2.66 10.56 -9.59
N SER A 95 3.43 9.49 -9.81
CA SER A 95 3.10 8.16 -9.29
C SER A 95 3.49 8.02 -7.81
N LEU A 96 2.70 8.61 -6.89
CA LEU A 96 2.67 8.04 -5.55
C LEU A 96 2.16 6.64 -5.74
N GLY A 97 2.97 5.63 -5.42
CA GLY A 97 2.73 4.20 -5.61
C GLY A 97 1.37 3.63 -5.23
N HIS A 98 0.37 4.41 -4.81
CA HIS A 98 -1.06 4.09 -4.86
C HIS A 98 -1.49 3.49 -6.19
N ASP A 99 -1.03 4.04 -7.32
CA ASP A 99 -1.30 3.47 -8.64
C ASP A 99 -0.83 2.01 -8.73
N VAL A 100 0.42 1.77 -8.34
CA VAL A 100 1.03 0.44 -8.29
C VAL A 100 0.37 -0.46 -7.24
N ILE A 101 0.06 0.07 -6.06
CA ILE A 101 -0.58 -0.64 -4.94
C ILE A 101 -1.99 -1.09 -5.32
N TYR A 102 -2.82 -0.18 -5.82
CA TYR A 102 -4.20 -0.46 -6.21
C TYR A 102 -4.21 -1.50 -7.33
N THR A 103 -3.34 -1.33 -8.32
CA THR A 103 -3.22 -2.27 -9.43
C THR A 103 -2.77 -3.64 -8.93
N TYR A 104 -1.77 -3.72 -8.05
CA TYR A 104 -1.33 -4.98 -7.46
C TYR A 104 -2.49 -5.71 -6.77
N TYR A 105 -3.17 -5.07 -5.83
CA TYR A 105 -4.24 -5.73 -5.08
C TYR A 105 -5.40 -6.17 -5.99
N MET A 106 -5.78 -5.37 -6.97
CA MET A 106 -6.85 -5.75 -7.91
C MET A 106 -6.43 -6.88 -8.84
N LEU A 107 -5.22 -6.83 -9.42
CA LEU A 107 -4.76 -7.89 -10.31
C LEU A 107 -4.51 -9.20 -9.54
N ASP A 108 -4.01 -9.14 -8.30
CA ASP A 108 -3.84 -10.34 -7.46
C ASP A 108 -5.20 -10.96 -7.12
N LEU A 109 -6.20 -10.15 -6.73
CA LEU A 109 -7.57 -10.61 -6.53
C LEU A 109 -8.13 -11.31 -7.76
N LEU A 110 -8.05 -10.67 -8.93
CA LEU A 110 -8.62 -11.19 -10.17
C LEU A 110 -7.90 -12.45 -10.64
N THR A 111 -6.62 -12.62 -10.29
CA THR A 111 -5.83 -13.81 -10.62
C THR A 111 -6.13 -14.99 -9.69
N ARG A 112 -6.49 -14.72 -8.43
CA ARG A 112 -6.64 -15.75 -7.37
C ARG A 112 -8.11 -16.06 -7.02
N SER A 113 -9.07 -15.54 -7.77
CA SER A 113 -10.49 -15.73 -7.47
C SER A 113 -11.34 -15.89 -8.72
N ASP A 114 -12.57 -16.39 -8.52
CA ASP A 114 -13.59 -16.50 -9.57
C ASP A 114 -14.38 -15.19 -9.77
N VAL A 115 -13.92 -14.07 -9.21
CA VAL A 115 -14.56 -12.76 -9.42
C VAL A 115 -14.22 -12.29 -10.85
N PRO A 116 -15.22 -12.08 -11.73
CA PRO A 116 -14.94 -11.67 -13.10
C PRO A 116 -14.36 -10.26 -13.13
N ALA A 117 -13.33 -10.05 -13.94
CA ALA A 117 -12.86 -8.71 -14.27
C ALA A 117 -13.88 -8.05 -15.20
N THR A 118 -14.64 -7.06 -14.74
CA THR A 118 -15.67 -6.42 -15.57
C THR A 118 -15.12 -5.20 -16.31
N ALA A 119 -15.78 -4.80 -17.40
CA ALA A 119 -15.39 -3.59 -18.12
C ALA A 119 -15.55 -2.34 -17.25
N GLU A 120 -16.58 -2.32 -16.40
CA GLU A 120 -16.81 -1.27 -15.40
C GLU A 120 -15.65 -1.18 -14.40
N LEU A 121 -15.19 -2.30 -13.85
CA LEU A 121 -14.04 -2.32 -12.95
C LEU A 121 -12.78 -1.82 -13.64
N TYR A 122 -12.54 -2.22 -14.90
CA TYR A 122 -11.41 -1.72 -15.66
C TYR A 122 -11.46 -0.19 -15.84
N GLN A 123 -12.60 0.37 -16.22
CA GLN A 123 -12.75 1.83 -16.37
C GLN A 123 -12.60 2.57 -15.04
N ALA A 124 -13.16 2.02 -13.96
CA ALA A 124 -13.01 2.56 -12.62
C ALA A 124 -11.54 2.60 -12.20
N MET A 125 -10.83 1.48 -12.39
CA MET A 125 -9.40 1.40 -12.09
C MET A 125 -8.60 2.37 -12.94
N LYS A 126 -8.84 2.43 -14.25
CA LYS A 126 -8.19 3.43 -15.12
C LYS A 126 -8.34 4.86 -14.56
N LYS A 127 -9.56 5.25 -14.19
CA LYS A 127 -9.85 6.57 -13.62
C LYS A 127 -9.16 6.81 -12.27
N LEU A 128 -9.09 5.79 -11.41
CA LEU A 128 -8.34 5.89 -10.14
C LEU A 128 -6.86 6.12 -10.39
N LEU A 129 -6.26 5.38 -11.32
CA LEU A 129 -4.83 5.44 -11.64
C LEU A 129 -4.45 6.78 -12.29
N GLU A 130 -5.32 7.33 -13.13
CA GLU A 130 -5.17 8.68 -13.70
C GLU A 130 -5.44 9.78 -12.66
N GLY A 131 -6.28 9.51 -11.64
CA GLY A 131 -6.66 10.48 -10.62
C GLY A 131 -5.55 10.85 -9.62
N PHE A 132 -4.45 10.11 -9.60
CA PHE A 132 -3.30 10.39 -8.71
C PHE A 132 -2.33 11.44 -9.27
N GLU A 133 -2.63 12.07 -10.41
CA GLU A 133 -1.79 13.09 -11.05
C GLU A 133 -1.43 14.27 -10.12
N GLU A 134 -2.31 14.68 -9.20
CA GLU A 134 -2.04 15.76 -8.23
C GLU A 134 -1.45 15.25 -6.90
N SER A 135 -1.24 13.95 -6.79
CA SER A 135 -0.67 13.28 -5.61
C SER A 135 0.61 12.57 -6.02
N GLY A 136 1.61 13.36 -6.43
CA GLY A 136 2.91 12.84 -6.84
C GLY A 136 3.85 12.49 -5.70
N PRO A 137 4.93 11.70 -5.95
CA PRO A 137 6.00 11.43 -4.98
C PRO A 137 6.57 12.69 -4.33
N GLY A 138 6.34 13.86 -4.93
CA GLY A 138 6.65 15.17 -4.37
C GLY A 138 5.87 15.59 -3.14
N PHE A 139 4.69 15.05 -2.87
CA PHE A 139 3.87 15.50 -1.75
C PHE A 139 4.46 15.01 -0.41
N VAL A 140 5.02 15.93 0.36
CA VAL A 140 5.74 15.65 1.61
C VAL A 140 5.48 16.74 2.64
N THR A 141 5.47 16.34 3.91
CA THR A 141 5.39 17.25 5.06
C THR A 141 6.79 17.71 5.44
N ILE A 142 6.98 19.03 5.56
CA ILE A 142 8.21 19.67 6.04
C ILE A 142 7.82 20.84 6.93
N ASN A 143 8.37 20.92 8.13
CA ASN A 143 8.07 21.94 9.12
C ASN A 143 6.55 22.06 9.39
N ASP A 144 5.87 20.93 9.53
CA ASP A 144 4.41 20.81 9.70
C ASP A 144 3.55 21.36 8.53
N GLU A 145 4.16 21.66 7.38
CA GLU A 145 3.47 22.10 6.16
C GLU A 145 3.59 21.06 5.04
N ASN A 146 2.49 20.83 4.32
CA ASN A 146 2.49 19.99 3.13
C ASN A 146 3.05 20.78 1.95
N VAL A 147 4.11 20.25 1.34
CA VAL A 147 4.77 20.84 0.17
C VAL A 147 4.86 19.82 -0.97
N VAL A 148 5.00 20.32 -2.20
CA VAL A 148 5.21 19.49 -3.40
C VAL A 148 6.65 19.69 -3.89
N ILE A 149 7.42 18.61 -3.92
CA ILE A 149 8.79 18.57 -4.44
C ILE A 149 8.79 17.89 -5.80
N HIS A 150 9.14 18.63 -6.84
CA HIS A 150 9.33 18.02 -8.16
C HIS A 150 10.65 17.23 -8.21
N PRO A 151 10.67 16.05 -8.84
CA PRO A 151 11.88 15.22 -8.93
C PRO A 151 12.97 15.84 -9.81
N ASP A 152 12.63 16.83 -10.65
CA ASP A 152 13.55 17.46 -11.58
C ASP A 152 14.71 18.14 -10.85
N GLY A 153 15.94 17.68 -11.13
CA GLY A 153 17.16 18.24 -10.57
C GLY A 153 17.54 17.76 -9.18
N LEU A 154 16.85 16.74 -8.63
CA LEU A 154 17.27 16.11 -7.38
C LEU A 154 18.52 15.25 -7.60
N GLU A 155 19.48 15.37 -6.68
CA GLU A 155 20.63 14.47 -6.64
C GLU A 155 20.18 13.06 -6.26
N THR A 156 20.54 12.06 -7.06
CA THR A 156 20.34 10.65 -6.72
C THR A 156 21.27 10.28 -5.56
N LYS A 157 20.70 9.95 -4.40
CA LYS A 157 21.47 9.62 -3.19
C LYS A 157 21.53 8.12 -2.89
N VAL A 158 20.67 7.34 -3.55
CA VAL A 158 20.58 5.90 -3.34
C VAL A 158 21.04 5.17 -4.60
N GLU A 159 21.88 4.15 -4.41
CA GLU A 159 22.27 3.25 -5.49
C GLU A 159 21.02 2.51 -6.01
N ARG A 160 20.79 2.60 -7.32
CA ARG A 160 19.59 2.05 -7.96
C ARG A 160 19.85 0.60 -8.34
N PHE A 161 19.07 -0.30 -7.76
CA PHE A 161 19.15 -1.73 -7.97
C PHE A 161 17.81 -2.28 -8.42
N LYS A 162 17.83 -3.42 -9.12
CA LYS A 162 16.60 -4.17 -9.35
C LYS A 162 15.96 -4.51 -8.00
N LEU A 163 14.72 -4.08 -7.78
CA LEU A 163 14.05 -4.31 -6.50
C LEU A 163 13.85 -5.81 -6.26
N THR A 164 14.27 -6.25 -5.07
CA THR A 164 14.02 -7.59 -4.52
C THR A 164 13.31 -7.43 -3.17
N PRO A 165 12.67 -8.49 -2.63
CA PRO A 165 12.05 -8.43 -1.31
C PRO A 165 13.01 -7.93 -0.21
N ALA A 166 14.26 -8.41 -0.25
CA ALA A 166 15.31 -8.03 0.68
C ALA A 166 15.67 -6.54 0.57
N ILE A 167 15.85 -6.03 -0.65
CA ILE A 167 16.16 -4.61 -0.89
C ILE A 167 15.03 -3.71 -0.39
N VAL A 168 13.76 -4.06 -0.63
CA VAL A 168 12.63 -3.27 -0.12
C VAL A 168 12.64 -3.20 1.40
N LEU A 169 12.91 -4.33 2.07
CA LEU A 169 13.05 -4.36 3.53
C LEU A 169 14.24 -3.52 4.00
N ASP A 170 15.39 -3.57 3.32
CA ASP A 170 16.57 -2.78 3.66
C ASP A 170 16.33 -1.28 3.49
N LEU A 171 15.66 -0.87 2.41
CA LEU A 171 15.25 0.52 2.18
C LEU A 171 14.30 0.99 3.29
N PHE A 172 13.26 0.20 3.60
CA PHE A 172 12.34 0.49 4.69
C PHE A 172 13.04 0.59 6.06
N HIS A 173 13.94 -0.35 6.35
CA HIS A 173 14.67 -0.44 7.62
C HIS A 173 15.77 0.59 7.78
N GLY A 174 16.36 1.05 6.68
CA GLY A 174 17.41 2.05 6.62
C GLY A 174 16.87 3.47 6.54
N PHE A 175 15.63 3.64 6.06
CA PHE A 175 15.03 4.96 5.98
C PHE A 175 14.73 5.52 7.38
N SER A 176 15.08 6.79 7.57
CA SER A 176 14.80 7.51 8.80
C SER A 176 14.25 8.88 8.50
N ARG A 177 13.17 9.21 9.20
CA ARG A 177 12.43 10.45 9.08
C ARG A 177 11.97 10.86 10.46
N MET A 178 11.87 12.17 10.69
CA MET A 178 11.44 12.68 11.99
C MET A 178 9.95 12.38 12.19
N PRO A 179 9.51 11.97 13.41
CA PRO A 179 8.12 11.57 13.65
C PRO A 179 7.08 12.60 13.21
N GLN A 180 7.32 13.90 13.38
CA GLN A 180 6.38 14.94 12.98
C GLN A 180 6.12 14.95 11.46
N MET A 181 7.13 14.61 10.66
CA MET A 181 7.01 14.52 9.21
C MET A 181 6.31 13.24 8.73
N GLU A 182 5.92 12.34 9.63
CA GLU A 182 5.16 11.11 9.35
C GLU A 182 3.66 11.23 9.69
N LYS A 183 3.27 12.18 10.55
CA LYS A 183 1.91 12.26 11.15
C LYS A 183 0.77 12.39 10.15
N SER A 184 1.03 12.95 8.97
CA SER A 184 0.04 13.17 7.90
C SER A 184 0.25 12.27 6.69
N ASP A 185 1.50 11.87 6.43
CA ASP A 185 1.88 11.30 5.13
C ASP A 185 2.20 9.81 5.17
N MET A 186 2.56 9.28 6.34
CA MET A 186 2.92 7.87 6.56
C MET A 186 3.90 7.34 5.51
N GLN A 187 4.94 8.12 5.20
CA GLN A 187 5.87 7.88 4.08
C GLN A 187 6.65 6.58 4.27
N LEU A 188 7.02 6.25 5.51
CA LEU A 188 7.65 4.96 5.85
C LEU A 188 6.77 3.77 5.43
N GLY A 189 5.47 3.85 5.73
CA GLY A 189 4.51 2.83 5.33
C GLY A 189 4.33 2.76 3.81
N HIS A 190 4.38 3.91 3.13
CA HIS A 190 4.31 3.99 1.67
C HIS A 190 5.55 3.45 0.96
N ILE A 191 6.76 3.58 1.52
CA ILE A 191 7.96 2.90 0.99
C ILE A 191 7.73 1.38 1.02
N LEU A 192 7.25 0.87 2.15
CA LEU A 192 7.02 -0.55 2.36
C LEU A 192 5.95 -1.11 1.40
N THR A 193 4.77 -0.50 1.34
CA THR A 193 3.65 -1.01 0.53
C THR A 193 3.90 -0.82 -0.96
N HIS A 194 4.54 0.27 -1.36
CA HIS A 194 4.88 0.51 -2.77
C HIS A 194 5.92 -0.51 -3.25
N GLY A 195 7.02 -0.68 -2.51
CA GLY A 195 8.04 -1.67 -2.85
C GLY A 195 7.49 -3.11 -2.85
N HIS A 196 6.61 -3.44 -1.89
CA HIS A 196 5.91 -4.72 -1.89
C HIS A 196 5.07 -4.93 -3.16
N ALA A 197 4.26 -3.95 -3.54
CA ALA A 197 3.42 -4.02 -4.73
C ALA A 197 4.25 -4.19 -6.02
N ILE A 198 5.35 -3.43 -6.18
CA ILE A 198 6.26 -3.56 -7.33
C ILE A 198 6.83 -4.98 -7.41
N VAL A 199 7.38 -5.48 -6.31
CA VAL A 199 8.00 -6.82 -6.28
C VAL A 199 6.98 -7.91 -6.60
N GLN A 200 5.76 -7.81 -6.07
CA GLN A 200 4.69 -8.76 -6.37
C GLN A 200 4.26 -8.73 -7.84
N LEU A 201 4.06 -7.53 -8.41
CA LEU A 201 3.72 -7.39 -9.82
C LEU A 201 4.81 -7.99 -10.71
N LYS A 202 6.08 -7.70 -10.43
CA LYS A 202 7.20 -8.25 -11.22
C LYS A 202 7.23 -9.78 -11.17
N GLN A 203 6.95 -10.38 -10.01
CA GLN A 203 6.90 -11.83 -9.85
C GLN A 203 5.68 -12.48 -10.52
N ALA A 204 4.50 -11.89 -10.39
CA ALA A 204 3.25 -12.47 -10.91
C ALA A 204 3.09 -12.30 -12.43
N PHE A 205 3.74 -11.28 -13.02
CA PHE A 205 3.53 -10.91 -14.42
C PHE A 205 4.80 -11.06 -15.29
N ASN A 206 5.78 -11.86 -14.84
CA ASN A 206 7.00 -12.21 -15.58
C ASN A 206 7.86 -11.02 -16.05
N GLY A 207 7.86 -9.91 -15.30
CA GLY A 207 8.87 -8.83 -15.37
C GLY A 207 9.01 -8.01 -16.66
N ASP A 208 8.47 -8.43 -17.79
CA ASP A 208 8.66 -7.75 -19.08
C ASP A 208 8.05 -6.34 -19.02
N GLY A 209 8.91 -5.33 -19.11
CA GLY A 209 8.54 -3.92 -19.07
C GLY A 209 8.25 -3.34 -17.68
N LEU A 210 8.20 -4.15 -16.62
CA LEU A 210 7.88 -3.69 -15.26
C LEU A 210 9.09 -3.22 -14.44
N ASP A 211 10.32 -3.42 -14.93
CA ASP A 211 11.53 -2.92 -14.27
C ASP A 211 11.56 -1.39 -14.16
N VAL A 212 10.80 -0.67 -15.01
CA VAL A 212 10.61 0.78 -14.92
C VAL A 212 9.94 1.23 -13.60
N LEU A 213 9.18 0.35 -12.94
CA LEU A 213 8.54 0.67 -11.66
C LEU A 213 9.55 0.80 -10.51
N ASP A 214 10.73 0.18 -10.62
CA ASP A 214 11.77 0.30 -9.61
C ASP A 214 12.21 1.78 -9.47
N GLU A 215 12.31 2.49 -10.60
CA GLU A 215 12.69 3.90 -10.66
C GLU A 215 11.69 4.80 -9.93
N ALA A 216 10.40 4.46 -9.95
CA ALA A 216 9.37 5.22 -9.23
C ALA A 216 9.59 5.16 -7.70
N LEU A 217 9.94 3.99 -7.16
CA LEU A 217 10.27 3.86 -5.73
C LEU A 217 11.55 4.62 -5.38
N PHE A 218 12.62 4.49 -6.18
CA PHE A 218 13.86 5.23 -5.92
C PHE A 218 13.69 6.74 -6.01
N THR A 219 12.91 7.22 -6.98
CA THR A 219 12.57 8.64 -7.11
C THR A 219 11.85 9.16 -5.86
N ARG A 220 10.89 8.39 -5.32
CA ARG A 220 10.27 8.73 -4.03
C ARG A 220 11.31 8.82 -2.91
N ILE A 221 12.23 7.85 -2.81
CA ILE A 221 13.25 7.85 -1.75
C ILE A 221 14.19 9.06 -1.89
N ASP A 222 14.58 9.43 -3.12
CA ASP A 222 15.38 10.63 -3.39
C ASP A 222 14.63 11.90 -2.92
N ILE A 223 13.33 12.03 -3.23
CA ILE A 223 12.48 13.13 -2.76
C ILE A 223 12.41 13.17 -1.23
N LEU A 224 12.14 12.03 -0.60
CA LEU A 224 12.02 11.97 0.87
C LEU A 224 13.35 12.28 1.56
N ASN A 225 14.48 11.85 1.00
CA ASN A 225 15.81 12.22 1.47
C ASN A 225 16.08 13.73 1.33
N PHE A 226 15.65 14.34 0.24
CA PHE A 226 15.75 15.78 0.05
C PHE A 226 14.86 16.53 1.04
N ALA A 227 13.61 16.11 1.22
CA ALA A 227 12.69 16.68 2.21
C ALA A 227 13.27 16.64 3.63
N ASN A 228 13.90 15.51 4.02
CA ASN A 228 14.55 15.37 5.33
C ASN A 228 15.70 16.39 5.56
N GLN A 229 16.34 16.90 4.50
CA GLN A 229 17.39 17.93 4.62
C GLN A 229 16.83 19.34 4.83
N LEU A 230 15.56 19.56 4.44
CA LEU A 230 14.90 20.85 4.56
C LEU A 230 14.19 21.04 5.91
N GLU A 231 13.96 19.95 6.64
CA GLU A 231 13.36 19.98 7.97
C GLU A 231 14.25 20.75 8.94
N ALA A 232 13.69 21.78 9.59
CA ALA A 232 14.40 22.49 10.65
C ALA A 232 14.69 21.52 11.81
N VAL A 233 15.87 21.65 12.42
CA VAL A 233 16.23 20.84 13.60
C VAL A 233 15.32 21.25 14.77
N SER A 234 14.17 20.60 14.89
CA SER A 234 13.26 20.77 16.02
C SER A 234 13.67 19.85 17.16
N SER A 235 13.46 20.30 18.39
CA SER A 235 13.75 19.54 19.60
C SER A 235 12.94 18.24 19.62
N SER A 236 13.61 17.12 19.89
CA SER A 236 13.00 15.78 19.95
C SER A 236 11.77 15.77 20.84
N ILE A 237 10.59 15.60 20.25
CA ILE A 237 9.40 15.21 21.00
C ILE A 237 9.60 13.74 21.35
N ALA A 238 9.52 13.43 22.65
CA ALA A 238 9.56 12.07 23.13
C ALA A 238 8.27 11.35 22.70
N VAL A 239 8.34 10.65 21.56
CA VAL A 239 7.24 9.79 21.13
C VAL A 239 7.22 8.56 22.02
N SER A 240 6.06 8.27 22.60
CA SER A 240 5.82 7.03 23.33
C SER A 240 5.98 5.85 22.38
N GLU A 241 7.09 5.12 22.48
CA GLU A 241 7.33 3.86 21.75
C GLU A 241 6.42 2.74 22.25
N LYS A 242 5.10 2.83 22.01
CA LYS A 242 4.27 1.63 22.09
C LYS A 242 4.69 0.71 20.94
N ARG A 243 5.29 -0.42 21.30
CA ARG A 243 5.74 -1.43 20.35
C ARG A 243 4.57 -2.36 20.08
N TRP A 244 4.09 -2.39 18.84
CA TRP A 244 3.01 -3.28 18.43
C TRP A 244 3.47 -4.18 17.29
N SER A 245 3.56 -5.47 17.56
CA SER A 245 3.88 -6.46 16.54
C SER A 245 2.60 -6.94 15.83
N PRO A 246 2.56 -7.01 14.48
CA PRO A 246 1.44 -7.64 13.76
C PRO A 246 1.28 -9.15 14.05
N LEU A 247 2.23 -9.74 14.79
CA LEU A 247 2.16 -11.11 15.30
C LEU A 247 1.55 -11.19 16.72
N GLU A 248 1.06 -10.08 17.27
CA GLU A 248 0.48 -9.99 18.61
C GLU A 248 -0.95 -9.43 18.56
N ALA A 249 -1.81 -9.89 19.49
CA ALA A 249 -3.21 -9.47 19.54
C ALA A 249 -3.37 -7.95 19.74
N SER A 250 -2.51 -7.34 20.57
CA SER A 250 -2.57 -5.90 20.87
C SER A 250 -2.47 -5.00 19.65
N TYR A 251 -1.77 -5.44 18.60
CA TYR A 251 -1.70 -4.71 17.33
C TYR A 251 -3.06 -4.63 16.64
N TRP A 252 -3.75 -5.76 16.57
CA TRP A 252 -5.05 -5.87 15.90
C TRP A 252 -6.19 -5.30 16.75
N GLU A 253 -6.08 -5.34 18.07
CA GLU A 253 -6.98 -4.65 19.00
C GLU A 253 -6.85 -3.13 18.85
N GLN A 254 -5.61 -2.62 18.73
CA GLN A 254 -5.37 -1.21 18.44
C GLN A 254 -5.98 -0.82 17.09
N ALA A 255 -5.75 -1.62 16.05
CA ALA A 255 -6.31 -1.36 14.73
C ALA A 255 -7.85 -1.27 14.77
N LEU A 256 -8.55 -2.12 15.55
CA LEU A 256 -10.01 -2.01 15.72
C LEU A 256 -10.48 -0.70 16.36
N SER A 257 -9.62 -0.04 17.13
CA SER A 257 -9.96 1.20 17.84
C SER A 257 -9.55 2.48 17.09
N ASP A 258 -8.72 2.35 16.06
CA ASP A 258 -8.10 3.45 15.33
C ASP A 258 -8.96 3.83 14.11
N ASN A 259 -9.01 5.11 13.74
CA ASN A 259 -9.75 5.58 12.56
C ASN A 259 -8.96 5.39 11.25
N LEU A 260 -7.65 5.14 11.33
CA LEU A 260 -6.75 4.88 10.20
C LEU A 260 -6.43 3.38 10.05
N HIS A 261 -7.31 2.52 10.55
CA HIS A 261 -7.08 1.08 10.66
C HIS A 261 -6.73 0.38 9.34
N GLY A 262 -7.18 0.92 8.20
CA GLY A 262 -6.82 0.40 6.88
C GLY A 262 -5.32 0.43 6.58
N HIS A 263 -4.57 1.36 7.21
CA HIS A 263 -3.10 1.41 7.09
C HIS A 263 -2.42 0.27 7.84
N TYR A 264 -2.88 -0.06 9.05
CA TYR A 264 -2.35 -1.19 9.83
C TYR A 264 -2.36 -2.47 8.99
N TYR A 265 -3.48 -2.77 8.33
CA TYR A 265 -3.65 -4.02 7.60
C TYR A 265 -2.69 -4.15 6.42
N LYS A 266 -2.57 -3.10 5.60
CA LYS A 266 -1.67 -3.08 4.44
C LYS A 266 -0.21 -3.16 4.88
N TYR A 267 0.17 -2.43 5.91
CA TYR A 267 1.55 -2.44 6.43
C TYR A 267 1.92 -3.81 6.99
N ALA A 268 1.05 -4.41 7.81
CA ALA A 268 1.25 -5.75 8.33
C ALA A 268 1.41 -6.78 7.21
N PHE A 269 0.50 -6.78 6.22
CA PHE A 269 0.58 -7.70 5.09
C PHE A 269 1.87 -7.51 4.29
N SER A 270 2.18 -6.29 3.85
CA SER A 270 3.39 -6.02 3.06
C SER A 270 4.66 -6.42 3.81
N TYR A 271 4.76 -6.08 5.10
CA TYR A 271 5.92 -6.41 5.92
C TYR A 271 6.10 -7.93 6.10
N LEU A 272 5.04 -8.63 6.52
CA LEU A 272 5.11 -10.07 6.77
C LEU A 272 5.37 -10.85 5.47
N LYS A 273 4.72 -10.44 4.37
CA LYS A 273 4.89 -11.06 3.06
C LYS A 273 6.31 -10.85 2.52
N LEU A 274 6.85 -9.63 2.59
CA LEU A 274 8.22 -9.35 2.18
C LEU A 274 9.24 -10.15 3.00
N ASN A 275 9.08 -10.23 4.32
CA ASN A 275 9.99 -11.04 5.16
C ASN A 275 9.97 -12.51 4.75
N ARG A 276 8.79 -13.08 4.52
CA ARG A 276 8.66 -14.47 4.02
C ARG A 276 9.35 -14.65 2.67
N MET A 277 9.16 -13.73 1.73
CA MET A 277 9.76 -13.81 0.39
C MET A 277 11.28 -13.61 0.40
N ALA A 278 11.79 -12.85 1.37
CA ALA A 278 13.21 -12.62 1.58
C ALA A 278 13.88 -13.70 2.44
N GLU A 279 13.13 -14.70 2.91
CA GLU A 279 13.59 -15.70 3.88
C GLU A 279 14.22 -15.08 5.14
N ARG A 280 13.70 -13.91 5.56
CA ARG A 280 14.17 -13.19 6.75
C ARG A 280 13.35 -13.56 7.98
N ASN A 281 14.01 -13.64 9.12
CA ASN A 281 13.34 -13.86 10.40
C ASN A 281 12.64 -12.58 10.87
N PHE A 282 11.48 -12.72 11.51
CA PHE A 282 10.67 -11.60 12.04
C PHE A 282 11.29 -10.86 13.25
N VAL A 283 12.58 -11.03 13.52
CA VAL A 283 13.28 -10.45 14.68
C VAL A 283 13.42 -8.92 14.56
N ASP A 284 13.38 -8.38 13.33
CA ASP A 284 13.48 -6.94 13.06
C ASP A 284 12.16 -6.16 13.23
N ILE A 285 11.16 -6.74 13.90
CA ILE A 285 9.83 -6.13 14.09
C ILE A 285 9.87 -4.78 14.81
N GLN A 286 10.96 -4.52 15.54
CA GLN A 286 11.18 -3.20 16.17
C GLN A 286 11.17 -2.06 15.16
N LYS A 287 11.68 -2.30 13.93
CA LYS A 287 11.68 -1.30 12.87
C LYS A 287 10.29 -1.11 12.24
N PHE A 288 9.43 -2.13 12.29
CA PHE A 288 8.06 -2.04 11.81
C PHE A 288 7.22 -1.05 12.65
N ASN A 289 7.44 -0.99 13.96
CA ASN A 289 6.69 -0.11 14.88
C ASN A 289 6.76 1.38 14.50
N ARG A 290 7.82 1.79 13.79
CA ARG A 290 8.03 3.18 13.36
C ARG A 290 7.02 3.66 12.31
N ILE A 291 6.27 2.74 11.70
CA ILE A 291 5.29 3.10 10.66
C ILE A 291 3.99 3.66 11.26
N LEU A 292 3.66 3.27 12.49
CA LEU A 292 2.37 3.57 13.12
C LEU A 292 2.54 4.57 14.25
N LEU A 293 3.33 5.62 14.01
CA LEU A 293 3.51 6.73 14.95
C LEU A 293 2.20 7.52 15.01
N THR A 294 1.25 7.02 15.81
CA THR A 294 0.05 7.74 16.20
C THR A 294 0.37 8.52 17.48
N GLU A 295 0.08 9.83 17.45
CA GLU A 295 -0.03 10.67 18.65
C GLU A 295 -1.49 10.77 19.08
#